data_AF-A0A0F9FBX9-F1
#
_entry.id   AF-A0A0F9FBX9-F1
#
_cell.length_a   1.000
_cell.length_b   1.000
_cell.length_c   1.000
_cell.angle_alpha   90.00
_cell.angle_beta   90.00
_cell.angle_gamma   90.00
#
_symmetry.space_group_name_H-M   'P 1'
#
loop_
_entity.id
_entity.type
_entity.pdbx_description
1 polymer ?
#
loop_
_entity_poly.entity_id
_entity_poly.type
_entity_poly.pdbx_seq_one_letter_code
_entity_poly.pdbx_strand_id
1 'polypeptide(L)'
;VQIFKLLKSADFIDILKQEGLLISEDHLETKITSVTSLEIDKYELLISDRGLFWKITTHEKQSDNKYIFFLNAQGNQPTKIDIVYLLQRINLGDNENIFNIKDRHALLVSLYDYNEHSIDYLIEKITQSKNDIQLIIGELLAEGLIQVNHENIKLRKGFPWFNFVFRECNEISKSEVVKLMLSEYFSISIDDIIDQIALRYKLDLNDAKEVISTILKISPLCVEYCLFGDDEIYINAYNQVIKDKNPSEEVVQRFYKSQYQSLIKELIMLLLIDSFQNLIDKNLLINQGINIILARINLKLGSEKGLKASIKSKIPLFLLRAAPGTDIKKGEWVSASNINSILDVGNRFLGIEEYNYAIREYKKVIESNEKIPKIHAMINESCVYIRLGNFNKAKETLDVLKKDNILFEIIKNDQVLFDAYLNNRKEIKKGLNNK
;
A
#
# COMPACT_ATOMS: atom_id res chain seq x y z
N VAL A 1 -8.74 -38.41 39.57
CA VAL A 1 -7.28 -38.48 39.87
C VAL A 1 -6.62 -37.42 39.01
N GLN A 2 -6.33 -36.23 39.57
CA GLN A 2 -5.51 -35.25 38.89
C GLN A 2 -4.05 -35.64 39.11
N ILE A 3 -3.42 -36.04 38.02
CA ILE A 3 -2.03 -36.48 37.92
C ILE A 3 -1.19 -35.21 37.87
N PHE A 4 -0.64 -34.78 39.00
CA PHE A 4 0.40 -33.75 38.98
C PHE A 4 1.67 -34.38 38.39
N LYS A 5 2.05 -33.97 37.18
CA LYS A 5 3.32 -34.35 36.56
C LYS A 5 4.36 -33.32 36.98
N LEU A 6 5.39 -33.75 37.71
CA LEU A 6 6.56 -32.92 37.98
C LEU A 6 7.33 -32.76 36.67
N LEU A 7 7.38 -31.54 36.12
CA LEU A 7 8.10 -31.25 34.88
C LEU A 7 9.54 -30.86 35.20
N LYS A 8 10.51 -31.41 34.45
CA LYS A 8 11.88 -30.88 34.47
C LYS A 8 11.88 -29.52 33.77
N SER A 9 12.89 -28.69 34.04
CA SER A 9 12.99 -27.33 33.49
C SER A 9 12.93 -27.28 31.96
N ALA A 10 13.52 -28.25 31.26
CA ALA A 10 13.45 -28.37 29.80
C ALA A 10 12.02 -28.75 29.33
N ASP A 11 11.40 -29.75 29.96
CA ASP A 11 10.05 -30.20 29.62
C ASP A 11 9.00 -29.08 29.78
N PHE A 12 9.22 -28.17 30.73
CA PHE A 12 8.33 -27.03 30.95
C PHE A 12 8.36 -26.02 29.79
N ILE A 13 9.55 -25.68 29.28
CA ILE A 13 9.70 -24.75 28.15
C ILE A 13 9.08 -25.35 26.89
N ASP A 14 9.32 -26.64 26.64
CA ASP A 14 8.77 -27.33 25.47
C ASP A 14 7.24 -27.38 25.50
N ILE A 15 6.64 -27.58 26.68
CA ILE A 15 5.18 -27.52 26.85
C ILE A 15 4.68 -26.11 26.58
N LEU A 16 5.32 -25.06 27.11
CA LEU A 16 4.90 -23.68 26.84
C LEU A 16 4.95 -23.37 25.33
N LYS A 17 5.93 -23.90 24.60
CA LYS A 17 6.01 -23.77 23.14
C LYS A 17 4.91 -24.55 22.42
N GLN A 18 4.68 -25.80 22.81
CA GLN A 18 3.63 -26.66 22.23
C GLN A 18 2.23 -26.08 22.42
N GLU A 19 1.97 -25.46 23.57
CA GLU A 19 0.71 -24.80 23.89
C GLU A 19 0.62 -23.37 23.29
N GLY A 20 1.61 -22.92 22.53
CA GLY A 20 1.64 -21.58 21.92
C GLY A 20 1.75 -20.43 22.92
N LEU A 21 2.09 -20.71 24.18
CA LEU A 21 2.29 -19.71 25.22
C LEU A 21 3.66 -19.04 25.14
N LEU A 22 4.61 -19.70 24.48
CA LEU A 22 5.97 -19.22 24.29
C LEU A 22 6.42 -19.45 22.84
N ILE A 23 6.93 -18.42 22.18
CA ILE A 23 7.50 -18.51 20.84
C ILE A 23 8.84 -19.27 20.87
N SER A 24 9.18 -19.99 19.80
CA SER A 24 10.46 -20.71 19.68
C SER A 24 11.63 -19.75 19.44
N GLU A 25 12.84 -20.17 19.80
CA GLU A 25 14.08 -19.44 19.57
C GLU A 25 14.32 -19.17 18.07
N ASP A 26 14.06 -20.13 17.18
CA ASP A 26 14.21 -19.94 15.72
C ASP A 26 13.38 -18.76 15.17
N HIS A 27 12.18 -18.56 15.74
CA HIS A 27 11.31 -17.45 15.36
C HIS A 27 11.82 -16.13 15.95
N LEU A 28 12.40 -16.14 17.16
CA LEU A 28 13.05 -14.96 17.74
C LEU A 28 14.29 -14.56 16.93
N GLU A 29 15.08 -15.54 16.52
CA GLU A 29 16.25 -15.36 15.66
C GLU A 29 15.85 -14.72 14.35
N THR A 30 14.86 -15.31 13.67
CA THR A 30 14.31 -14.76 12.42
C THR A 30 13.84 -13.32 12.61
N LYS A 31 13.16 -13.02 13.72
CA LYS A 31 12.65 -11.68 14.01
C LYS A 31 13.77 -10.67 14.27
N ILE A 32 14.79 -11.01 15.05
CA ILE A 32 15.91 -10.11 15.33
C ILE A 32 16.73 -9.89 14.07
N THR A 33 17.12 -10.97 13.39
CA THR A 33 17.94 -10.92 12.17
C THR A 33 17.22 -10.28 10.98
N SER A 34 15.88 -10.19 11.01
CA SER A 34 15.11 -9.43 10.02
C SER A 34 15.18 -7.91 10.18
N VAL A 35 15.57 -7.41 11.35
CA VAL A 35 15.57 -5.97 11.69
C VAL A 35 16.93 -5.42 12.12
N THR A 36 17.88 -6.30 12.47
CA THR A 36 19.28 -5.94 12.76
C THR A 36 20.26 -6.97 12.19
N SER A 37 21.51 -6.57 12.08
CA SER A 37 22.66 -7.41 11.69
C SER A 37 23.41 -8.04 12.88
N LEU A 38 22.90 -7.85 14.10
CA LEU A 38 23.51 -8.32 15.33
C LEU A 38 23.44 -9.85 15.43
N GLU A 39 24.51 -10.47 15.94
CA GLU A 39 24.55 -11.91 16.18
C GLU A 39 24.03 -12.24 17.58
N ILE A 40 23.27 -13.32 17.70
CA ILE A 40 22.64 -13.70 18.96
C ILE A 40 23.60 -14.58 19.78
N ASP A 41 23.90 -14.13 20.99
CA ASP A 41 24.73 -14.88 21.95
C ASP A 41 23.91 -15.85 22.78
N LYS A 42 22.77 -15.36 23.29
CA LYS A 42 22.05 -16.06 24.36
C LYS A 42 20.59 -15.66 24.41
N TYR A 43 19.74 -16.66 24.65
CA TYR A 43 18.34 -16.50 25.03
C TYR A 43 18.15 -16.81 26.52
N GLU A 44 17.49 -15.91 27.24
CA GLU A 44 17.13 -16.10 28.65
C GLU A 44 15.62 -15.87 28.81
N LEU A 45 14.91 -16.90 29.31
CA LEU A 45 13.50 -16.76 29.66
C LEU A 45 13.36 -16.21 31.08
N LEU A 46 12.71 -15.07 31.19
CA LEU A 46 12.40 -14.37 32.43
C LEU A 46 10.94 -14.64 32.79
N ILE A 47 10.73 -15.13 34.00
CA ILE A 47 9.40 -15.42 34.54
C ILE A 47 9.11 -14.40 35.64
N SER A 48 8.01 -13.67 35.51
CA SER A 48 7.60 -12.64 36.46
C SER A 48 6.08 -12.69 36.73
N ASP A 49 5.64 -11.96 37.75
CA ASP A 49 4.22 -11.71 38.03
C ASP A 49 3.51 -10.93 36.92
N ARG A 50 4.26 -10.27 36.02
CA ARG A 50 3.75 -9.58 34.83
C ARG A 50 3.74 -10.45 33.58
N GLY A 51 4.19 -11.70 33.68
CA GLY A 51 4.23 -12.66 32.58
C GLY A 51 5.63 -13.13 32.22
N LEU A 52 5.72 -13.75 31.04
CA LEU A 52 6.94 -14.32 30.48
C LEU A 52 7.60 -13.33 29.50
N PHE A 53 8.91 -13.16 29.63
CA PHE A 53 9.71 -12.29 28.78
C PHE A 53 10.99 -12.99 28.32
N TRP A 54 11.40 -12.76 27.09
CA TRP A 54 12.72 -13.10 26.60
C TRP A 54 13.66 -11.94 26.84
N LYS A 55 14.82 -12.22 27.44
CA LYS A 55 16.01 -11.38 27.37
C LYS A 55 16.96 -12.04 26.38
N ILE A 56 17.30 -11.31 25.32
CA ILE A 56 18.14 -11.82 24.24
C ILE A 56 19.39 -10.96 24.20
N THR A 57 20.53 -11.58 24.47
CA THR A 57 21.83 -10.92 24.38
C THR A 57 22.36 -11.12 22.98
N THR A 58 22.81 -10.04 22.38
CA THR A 58 23.37 -10.00 21.04
C THR A 58 24.67 -9.18 21.06
N HIS A 59 25.50 -9.35 20.05
CA HIS A 59 26.72 -8.59 19.89
C HIS A 59 26.92 -8.21 18.42
N GLU A 60 27.80 -7.23 18.21
CA GLU A 60 28.28 -6.86 16.89
C GLU A 60 29.64 -7.53 16.63
N LYS A 61 29.85 -8.10 15.43
CA LYS A 61 31.07 -8.87 15.09
C LYS A 61 32.39 -8.16 15.37
N GLN A 62 32.39 -6.83 15.36
CA GLN A 62 33.60 -6.01 15.46
C GLN A 62 33.63 -5.15 16.73
N SER A 63 32.73 -5.38 17.69
CA SER A 63 32.59 -4.59 18.91
C SER A 63 32.41 -5.48 20.13
N ASP A 64 33.01 -5.07 21.26
CA ASP A 64 32.77 -5.71 22.56
C ASP A 64 31.42 -5.28 23.19
N ASN A 65 30.68 -4.39 22.52
CA ASN A 65 29.36 -3.96 22.98
C ASN A 65 28.35 -5.10 22.87
N LYS A 66 27.61 -5.31 23.95
CA LYS A 66 26.48 -6.24 23.97
C LYS A 66 25.18 -5.47 23.97
N TYR A 67 24.23 -5.96 23.21
CA TYR A 67 22.91 -5.38 23.07
C TYR A 67 21.86 -6.35 23.61
N ILE A 68 20.98 -5.85 24.46
CA ILE A 68 19.94 -6.60 25.13
C ILE A 68 18.57 -6.23 24.55
N PHE A 69 17.90 -7.23 23.98
CA PHE A 69 16.52 -7.13 23.57
C PHE A 69 15.61 -7.74 24.62
N PHE A 70 14.56 -7.01 24.99
CA PHE A 70 13.44 -7.57 25.75
C PHE A 70 12.26 -7.80 24.82
N LEU A 71 11.76 -9.03 24.76
CA LEU A 71 10.54 -9.41 24.06
C LEU A 71 9.59 -10.11 25.03
N ASN A 72 8.28 -10.03 24.81
CA ASN A 72 7.32 -10.83 25.57
C ASN A 72 7.34 -12.29 25.09
N ALA A 73 6.55 -13.15 25.74
CA ALA A 73 6.44 -14.57 25.41
C ALA A 73 6.16 -14.87 23.93
N GLN A 74 5.52 -13.94 23.22
CA GLN A 74 5.12 -14.05 21.82
C GLN A 74 6.11 -13.34 20.87
N GLY A 75 7.29 -12.95 21.37
CA GLY A 75 8.32 -12.28 20.58
C GLY A 75 7.99 -10.83 20.24
N ASN A 76 7.06 -10.17 20.94
CA ASN A 76 6.69 -8.77 20.70
C ASN A 76 7.35 -7.83 21.72
N GLN A 77 7.64 -6.59 21.31
CA GLN A 77 8.21 -5.59 22.22
C GLN A 77 7.27 -5.35 23.43
N PRO A 78 7.76 -5.50 24.69
CA PRO A 78 7.01 -5.21 25.89
C PRO A 78 6.60 -3.75 26.00
N THR A 79 5.73 -3.43 26.96
CA THR A 79 5.43 -2.02 27.27
C THR A 79 6.63 -1.36 27.95
N LYS A 80 6.74 -0.02 27.87
CA LYS A 80 7.78 0.75 28.58
C LYS A 80 7.73 0.47 30.10
N ILE A 81 6.54 0.26 30.64
CA ILE A 81 6.29 -0.07 32.05
C ILE A 81 6.86 -1.46 32.40
N ASP A 82 6.78 -2.42 31.49
CA ASP A 82 7.35 -3.76 31.67
C ASP A 82 8.88 -3.71 31.58
N ILE A 83 9.43 -2.98 30.62
CA ILE A 83 10.89 -2.81 30.50
C ILE A 83 11.46 -2.19 31.78
N VAL A 84 10.87 -1.10 32.28
CA VAL A 84 11.30 -0.47 33.55
C VAL A 84 11.20 -1.47 34.72
N TYR A 85 10.13 -2.28 34.77
CA TYR A 85 9.96 -3.30 35.79
C TYR A 85 11.05 -4.38 35.75
N LEU A 86 11.43 -4.83 34.55
CA LEU A 86 12.48 -5.84 34.34
C LEU A 86 13.85 -5.28 34.71
N LEU A 87 14.17 -4.05 34.32
CA LEU A 87 15.45 -3.40 34.63
C LEU A 87 15.66 -3.17 36.13
N GLN A 88 14.58 -2.99 36.91
CA GLN A 88 14.68 -2.92 38.37
C GLN A 88 15.07 -4.26 39.03
N ARG A 89 14.99 -5.37 38.30
CA ARG A 89 15.12 -6.75 38.82
C ARG A 89 16.25 -7.54 38.18
N ILE A 90 16.87 -7.01 37.13
CA ILE A 90 17.94 -7.64 36.39
C ILE A 90 19.13 -6.71 36.45
N ASN A 91 20.27 -7.26 36.86
CA ASN A 91 21.53 -6.54 36.74
C ASN A 91 22.03 -6.67 35.30
N LEU A 92 22.13 -5.55 34.61
CA LEU A 92 22.84 -5.46 33.34
C LEU A 92 24.34 -5.34 33.65
N GLY A 93 25.17 -5.98 32.83
CA GLY A 93 26.62 -5.76 32.88
C GLY A 93 26.99 -4.35 32.41
N ASP A 94 28.17 -3.86 32.79
CA ASP A 94 28.63 -2.49 32.46
C ASP A 94 28.70 -2.21 30.94
N ASN A 95 28.77 -3.26 30.11
CA ASN A 95 28.82 -3.18 28.64
C ASN A 95 27.53 -3.67 27.96
N GLU A 96 26.46 -3.93 28.72
CA GLU A 96 25.17 -4.36 28.19
C GLU A 96 24.23 -3.16 27.99
N ASN A 97 23.98 -2.82 26.73
CA ASN A 97 23.09 -1.73 26.35
C ASN A 97 21.71 -2.26 25.96
N ILE A 98 20.65 -1.57 26.35
CA ILE A 98 19.30 -1.95 25.96
C ILE A 98 19.05 -1.50 24.54
N PHE A 99 18.63 -2.42 23.67
CA PHE A 99 18.25 -2.10 22.31
C PHE A 99 16.74 -2.18 22.15
N ASN A 100 16.13 -1.08 21.70
CA ASN A 100 14.69 -0.98 21.53
C ASN A 100 14.34 -0.85 20.05
N ILE A 101 13.72 -1.89 19.49
CA ILE A 101 13.28 -1.93 18.09
C ILE A 101 12.28 -0.81 17.79
N LYS A 102 11.42 -0.42 18.75
CA LYS A 102 10.49 0.69 18.54
C LYS A 102 11.20 2.04 18.42
N ASP A 103 12.27 2.26 19.17
CA ASP A 103 13.03 3.51 19.12
C ASP A 103 13.86 3.59 17.85
N ARG A 104 14.45 2.46 17.43
CA ARG A 104 15.07 2.30 16.11
C ARG A 104 14.09 2.65 15.00
N HIS A 105 12.91 2.04 15.02
CA HIS A 105 11.89 2.29 14.02
C HIS A 105 11.41 3.75 14.03
N ALA A 106 11.22 4.34 15.21
CA ALA A 106 10.88 5.76 15.33
C ALA A 106 11.94 6.68 14.73
N LEU A 107 13.22 6.29 14.82
CA LEU A 107 14.31 6.98 14.14
C LEU A 107 14.21 6.83 12.62
N LEU A 108 14.02 5.61 12.10
CA LEU A 108 13.82 5.39 10.67
C LEU A 108 12.65 6.21 10.11
N VAL A 109 11.48 6.15 10.78
CA VAL A 109 10.29 6.93 10.43
C VAL A 109 10.59 8.43 10.41
N SER A 110 11.42 8.90 11.33
CA SER A 110 11.82 10.31 11.38
C SER A 110 12.70 10.73 10.21
N LEU A 111 13.32 9.79 9.50
CA LEU A 111 14.19 10.00 8.34
C LEU A 111 13.49 9.74 6.99
N TYR A 112 12.21 9.37 6.98
CA TYR A 112 11.45 9.05 5.77
C TYR A 112 11.24 10.23 4.81
N ASP A 113 11.20 11.45 5.35
CA ASP A 113 10.98 12.67 4.56
C ASP A 113 12.21 13.07 3.73
N TYR A 114 13.20 12.19 3.62
CA TYR A 114 14.43 12.30 2.82
C TYR A 114 15.33 13.50 3.09
N ASN A 115 14.93 14.33 4.04
CA ASN A 115 15.70 15.44 4.54
C ASN A 115 16.81 14.96 5.47
N GLU A 116 17.89 15.72 5.46
CA GLU A 116 18.94 15.61 6.45
C GLU A 116 18.43 16.17 7.79
N HIS A 117 18.51 15.37 8.84
CA HIS A 117 18.07 15.74 10.19
C HIS A 117 19.26 15.78 11.14
N SER A 118 19.37 16.84 11.95
CA SER A 118 20.41 16.90 12.97
C SER A 118 20.16 15.85 14.07
N ILE A 119 21.22 15.37 14.71
CA ILE A 119 21.12 14.45 15.85
C ILE A 119 20.25 15.04 16.97
N ASP A 120 20.44 16.32 17.28
CA ASP A 120 19.67 17.00 18.33
C ASP A 120 18.17 17.05 18.00
N TYR A 121 17.81 17.30 16.73
CA TYR A 121 16.40 17.24 16.29
C TYR A 121 15.80 15.83 16.48
N LEU A 122 16.56 14.77 16.17
CA LEU A 122 16.10 13.40 16.33
C LEU A 122 15.91 13.03 17.81
N ILE A 123 16.82 13.48 18.68
CA ILE A 123 16.71 13.28 20.13
C ILE A 123 15.43 13.93 20.68
N GLU A 124 15.16 15.18 20.30
CA GLU A 124 13.94 15.89 20.72
C GLU A 124 12.67 15.21 20.19
N LYS A 125 12.67 14.77 18.92
CA LYS A 125 11.50 14.18 18.26
C LYS A 125 11.13 12.80 18.80
N ILE A 126 12.10 11.94 19.08
CA ILE A 126 11.86 10.55 19.48
C ILE A 126 11.60 10.43 20.99
N THR A 127 11.86 11.49 21.78
CA THR A 127 11.63 11.55 23.23
C THR A 127 12.36 10.45 24.02
N GLN A 128 13.58 10.13 23.60
CA GLN A 128 14.46 9.15 24.25
C GLN A 128 15.77 9.78 24.71
N SER A 129 16.56 9.05 25.49
CA SER A 129 17.84 9.57 25.98
C SER A 129 18.82 9.75 24.81
N LYS A 130 19.72 10.73 24.95
CA LYS A 130 20.77 10.98 23.96
C LYS A 130 21.62 9.72 23.69
N ASN A 131 21.91 8.96 24.73
CA ASN A 131 22.73 7.75 24.63
C ASN A 131 22.01 6.66 23.81
N ASP A 132 20.71 6.45 24.03
CA ASP A 132 19.93 5.44 23.28
C ASP A 132 19.87 5.79 21.79
N ILE A 133 19.63 7.07 21.46
CA ILE A 133 19.59 7.53 20.07
C ILE A 133 20.96 7.42 19.41
N GLN A 134 22.03 7.81 20.10
CA GLN A 134 23.40 7.67 19.56
C GLN A 134 23.79 6.21 19.33
N LEU A 135 23.33 5.31 20.19
CA LEU A 135 23.56 3.87 20.05
C LEU A 135 22.85 3.31 18.81
N ILE A 136 21.58 3.67 18.60
CA ILE A 136 20.82 3.29 17.41
C ILE A 136 21.47 3.87 16.14
N ILE A 137 21.92 5.14 16.17
CA ILE A 137 22.64 5.77 15.06
C ILE A 137 23.93 5.01 14.75
N GLY A 138 24.71 4.64 15.77
CA GLY A 138 25.94 3.89 15.61
C GLY A 138 25.71 2.56 14.90
N GLU A 139 24.65 1.85 15.29
CA GLU A 139 24.29 0.57 14.68
C GLU A 139 23.78 0.74 13.24
N LEU A 140 22.88 1.70 12.97
CA LEU A 140 22.41 1.99 11.61
C LEU A 140 23.54 2.42 10.67
N LEU A 141 24.59 3.06 11.21
CA LEU A 141 25.80 3.40 10.48
C LEU A 141 26.65 2.16 10.16
N ALA A 142 26.82 1.26 11.13
CA ALA A 142 27.54 0.01 10.95
C ALA A 142 26.88 -0.88 9.89
N GLU A 143 25.55 -0.89 9.86
CA GLU A 143 24.74 -1.56 8.84
C GLU A 143 24.78 -0.87 7.48
N GLY A 144 25.28 0.36 7.42
CA GLY A 144 25.33 1.18 6.22
C GLY A 144 23.96 1.71 5.79
N LEU A 145 22.93 1.67 6.64
CA LEU A 145 21.58 2.14 6.32
C LEU A 145 21.46 3.66 6.32
N ILE A 146 22.27 4.34 7.12
CA ILE A 146 22.30 5.81 7.17
C ILE A 146 23.65 6.36 6.69
N GLN A 147 23.62 7.66 6.36
CA GLN A 147 24.79 8.49 6.10
C GLN A 147 24.80 9.63 7.10
N VAL A 148 25.97 9.88 7.69
CA VAL A 148 26.22 11.06 8.52
C VAL A 148 27.08 12.04 7.72
N ASN A 149 26.56 13.24 7.54
CA ASN A 149 27.27 14.38 6.98
C ASN A 149 27.39 15.43 8.09
N HIS A 150 28.57 15.53 8.72
CA HIS A 150 28.77 16.33 9.93
C HIS A 150 27.85 15.89 11.09
N GLU A 151 26.85 16.69 11.43
CA GLU A 151 25.85 16.40 12.48
C GLU A 151 24.49 15.99 11.91
N ASN A 152 24.38 15.92 10.59
CA ASN A 152 23.14 15.59 9.89
C ASN A 152 23.11 14.13 9.46
N ILE A 153 21.94 13.51 9.62
CA ILE A 153 21.69 12.10 9.32
C ILE A 153 20.61 12.00 8.25
N LYS A 154 20.80 11.07 7.32
CA LYS A 154 19.78 10.67 6.34
C LYS A 154 19.87 9.18 6.01
N LEU A 155 18.76 8.64 5.49
CA LEU A 155 18.74 7.29 4.93
C LEU A 155 19.55 7.20 3.64
N ARG A 156 20.25 6.08 3.45
CA ARG A 156 20.90 5.78 2.18
C ARG A 156 19.89 5.44 1.09
N LYS A 157 20.30 5.76 -0.13
CA LYS A 157 19.52 5.54 -1.35
C LYS A 157 19.83 4.16 -1.94
N GLY A 158 18.85 3.62 -2.65
CA GLY A 158 19.00 2.41 -3.45
C GLY A 158 18.27 1.22 -2.86
N PHE A 159 17.98 0.25 -3.73
CA PHE A 159 17.15 -0.90 -3.41
C PHE A 159 17.58 -1.72 -2.18
N PRO A 160 18.87 -2.05 -1.94
CA PRO A 160 19.24 -2.87 -0.79
C PRO A 160 18.80 -2.26 0.55
N TRP A 161 18.93 -0.95 0.69
CA TRP A 161 18.55 -0.21 1.90
C TRP A 161 17.05 -0.03 2.00
N PHE A 162 16.39 0.28 0.87
CA PHE A 162 14.93 0.32 0.83
C PHE A 162 14.32 -1.02 1.24
N ASN A 163 14.85 -2.12 0.71
CA ASN A 163 14.40 -3.48 0.99
C ASN A 163 14.53 -3.83 2.49
N PHE A 164 15.62 -3.39 3.13
CA PHE A 164 15.81 -3.54 4.57
C PHE A 164 14.76 -2.73 5.36
N VAL A 165 14.62 -1.42 5.06
CA VAL A 165 13.66 -0.54 5.74
C VAL A 165 12.23 -1.05 5.58
N PHE A 166 11.87 -1.52 4.39
CA PHE A 166 10.55 -2.08 4.12
C PHE A 166 10.31 -3.36 4.93
N ARG A 167 11.30 -4.25 5.02
CA ARG A 167 11.21 -5.47 5.85
C ARG A 167 10.97 -5.12 7.32
N GLU A 168 11.73 -4.17 7.86
CA GLU A 168 11.57 -3.73 9.25
C GLU A 168 10.16 -3.16 9.50
N CYS A 169 9.64 -2.34 8.59
CA CYS A 169 8.26 -1.84 8.67
C CYS A 169 7.24 -2.98 8.68
N ASN A 170 7.43 -3.96 7.80
CA ASN A 170 6.52 -5.08 7.61
C ASN A 170 6.43 -5.97 8.86
N GLU A 171 7.56 -6.19 9.53
CA GLU A 171 7.64 -6.94 10.79
C GLU A 171 6.97 -6.23 11.96
N ILE A 172 6.95 -4.90 11.94
CA ILE A 172 6.32 -4.11 13.00
C ILE A 172 4.80 -4.06 12.82
N SER A 173 4.32 -3.56 11.67
CA SER A 173 2.91 -3.58 11.31
C SER A 173 2.65 -3.06 9.90
N LYS A 174 1.51 -3.45 9.31
CA LYS A 174 1.04 -2.89 8.03
C LYS A 174 0.82 -1.36 8.08
N SER A 175 0.50 -0.78 9.24
CA SER A 175 0.40 0.68 9.35
C SER A 175 1.74 1.40 9.20
N GLU A 176 2.84 0.77 9.62
CA GLU A 176 4.18 1.35 9.40
C GLU A 176 4.59 1.26 7.93
N VAL A 177 4.21 0.16 7.23
CA VAL A 177 4.38 0.06 5.78
C VAL A 177 3.63 1.19 5.06
N VAL A 178 2.39 1.49 5.45
CA VAL A 178 1.63 2.61 4.88
C VAL A 178 2.33 3.95 5.10
N LYS A 179 2.90 4.20 6.30
CA LYS A 179 3.67 5.43 6.56
C LYS A 179 4.90 5.53 5.67
N LEU A 180 5.63 4.43 5.49
CA LEU A 180 6.74 4.36 4.55
C LEU A 180 6.26 4.67 3.13
N MET A 181 5.17 4.07 2.67
CA MET A 181 4.64 4.29 1.31
C MET A 181 4.17 5.73 1.05
N LEU A 182 3.74 6.45 2.09
CA LEU A 182 3.38 7.87 2.00
C LEU A 182 4.61 8.81 1.93
N SER A 183 5.80 8.30 2.21
CA SER A 183 7.01 9.11 2.33
C SER A 183 7.64 9.51 1.00
N GLU A 184 8.49 10.55 1.07
CA GLU A 184 9.37 10.90 -0.03
C GLU A 184 10.36 9.76 -0.32
N TYR A 185 10.89 9.09 0.71
CA TYR A 185 11.82 7.96 0.57
C TYR A 185 11.26 6.82 -0.29
N PHE A 186 9.98 6.48 -0.14
CA PHE A 186 9.32 5.49 -1.01
C PHE A 186 9.13 6.03 -2.43
N SER A 187 8.70 7.28 -2.55
CA SER A 187 8.40 7.92 -3.85
C SER A 187 9.60 7.94 -4.79
N ILE A 188 10.80 8.20 -4.26
CA ILE A 188 12.05 8.18 -5.03
C ILE A 188 12.60 6.77 -5.27
N SER A 189 12.26 5.81 -4.42
CA SER A 189 12.77 4.43 -4.49
C SER A 189 11.95 3.58 -5.46
N ILE A 190 10.77 4.04 -5.87
CA ILE A 190 9.82 3.25 -6.67
C ILE A 190 10.39 2.80 -8.00
N ASP A 191 11.23 3.61 -8.65
CA ASP A 191 11.85 3.25 -9.90
C ASP A 191 12.88 2.15 -9.72
N ASP A 192 13.75 2.27 -8.70
CA ASP A 192 14.71 1.22 -8.33
C ASP A 192 13.99 -0.08 -7.97
N ILE A 193 12.85 -0.01 -7.27
CA ILE A 193 12.04 -1.18 -6.93
C ILE A 193 11.51 -1.85 -8.20
N ILE A 194 11.00 -1.09 -9.17
CA ILE A 194 10.47 -1.66 -10.42
C ILE A 194 11.57 -2.33 -11.23
N ASP A 195 12.75 -1.72 -11.29
CA ASP A 195 13.91 -2.31 -11.99
C ASP A 195 14.31 -3.64 -11.33
N GLN A 196 14.25 -3.73 -10.01
CA GLN A 196 14.54 -4.97 -9.28
C GLN A 196 13.44 -6.03 -9.44
N ILE A 197 12.17 -5.62 -9.55
CA ILE A 197 11.07 -6.52 -9.90
C ILE A 197 11.30 -7.11 -11.29
N ALA A 198 11.67 -6.29 -12.28
CA ALA A 198 11.98 -6.78 -13.62
C ALA A 198 13.10 -7.85 -13.59
N LEU A 199 14.15 -7.61 -12.80
CA LEU A 199 15.28 -8.54 -12.63
C LEU A 199 14.91 -9.83 -11.89
N ARG A 200 14.14 -9.71 -10.79
CA ARG A 200 13.68 -10.83 -9.94
C ARG A 200 12.78 -11.76 -10.74
N TYR A 201 11.75 -11.20 -11.36
CA TYR A 201 10.72 -11.95 -12.09
C TYR A 201 11.08 -12.24 -13.56
N LYS A 202 12.27 -11.83 -14.03
CA LYS A 202 12.72 -12.00 -15.43
C LYS A 202 11.73 -11.45 -16.44
N LEU A 203 11.26 -10.23 -16.20
CA LEU A 203 10.25 -9.55 -17.03
C LEU A 203 10.86 -8.36 -17.78
N ASP A 204 10.29 -8.05 -18.95
CA ASP A 204 10.40 -6.71 -19.54
C ASP A 204 9.18 -5.89 -19.10
N LEU A 205 9.41 -4.80 -18.37
CA LEU A 205 8.38 -3.95 -17.79
C LEU A 205 8.28 -2.57 -18.45
N ASN A 206 8.98 -2.31 -19.56
CA ASN A 206 9.05 -0.98 -20.17
C ASN A 206 7.66 -0.37 -20.45
N ASP A 207 6.76 -1.14 -21.06
CA ASP A 207 5.39 -0.69 -21.39
C ASP A 207 4.42 -0.73 -20.19
N ALA A 208 4.85 -1.32 -19.06
CA ALA A 208 4.00 -1.59 -17.91
C ALA A 208 4.46 -0.87 -16.62
N LYS A 209 5.57 -0.12 -16.70
CA LYS A 209 6.20 0.55 -15.55
C LYS A 209 5.21 1.46 -14.83
N GLU A 210 4.44 2.25 -15.57
CA GLU A 210 3.42 3.14 -15.00
C GLU A 210 2.36 2.34 -14.24
N VAL A 211 1.78 1.30 -14.84
CA VAL A 211 0.73 0.47 -14.24
C VAL A 211 1.22 -0.18 -12.94
N ILE A 212 2.40 -0.80 -12.96
CA ILE A 212 2.97 -1.46 -11.78
C ILE A 212 3.30 -0.40 -10.72
N SER A 213 3.90 0.73 -11.09
CA SER A 213 4.18 1.84 -10.17
C SER A 213 2.91 2.31 -9.47
N THR A 214 1.83 2.51 -10.22
CA THR A 214 0.54 2.93 -9.66
C THR A 214 0.00 1.92 -8.65
N ILE A 215 0.05 0.62 -8.95
CA ILE A 215 -0.43 -0.43 -8.03
C ILE A 215 0.43 -0.48 -6.77
N LEU A 216 1.75 -0.47 -6.91
CA LEU A 216 2.69 -0.52 -5.79
C LEU A 216 2.55 0.69 -4.88
N LYS A 217 2.25 1.88 -5.41
CA LYS A 217 2.06 3.09 -4.61
C LYS A 217 0.79 3.11 -3.77
N ILE A 218 -0.11 2.14 -3.92
CA ILE A 218 -1.41 2.14 -3.22
C ILE A 218 -1.72 0.84 -2.46
N SER A 219 -0.87 -0.18 -2.58
CA SER A 219 -1.11 -1.50 -1.99
C SER A 219 0.12 -2.04 -1.27
N PRO A 220 0.12 -2.04 0.08
CA PRO A 220 1.17 -2.66 0.89
C PRO A 220 1.45 -4.13 0.53
N LEU A 221 0.41 -4.94 0.31
CA LEU A 221 0.58 -6.36 -0.03
C LEU A 221 1.19 -6.55 -1.41
N CYS A 222 0.91 -5.66 -2.37
CA CYS A 222 1.57 -5.71 -3.68
C CYS A 222 3.07 -5.43 -3.57
N VAL A 223 3.48 -4.45 -2.74
CA VAL A 223 4.90 -4.17 -2.52
C VAL A 223 5.57 -5.37 -1.86
N GLU A 224 4.97 -5.93 -0.81
CA GLU A 224 5.49 -7.11 -0.12
C GLU A 224 5.66 -8.31 -1.06
N TYR A 225 4.65 -8.62 -1.87
CA TYR A 225 4.74 -9.69 -2.85
C TYR A 225 5.84 -9.43 -3.88
N CYS A 226 5.94 -8.21 -4.40
CA CYS A 226 6.98 -7.89 -5.36
C CYS A 226 8.41 -8.01 -4.79
N LEU A 227 8.61 -7.73 -3.51
CA LEU A 227 9.93 -7.81 -2.87
C LEU A 227 10.28 -9.21 -2.37
N PHE A 228 9.29 -9.95 -1.83
CA PHE A 228 9.53 -11.17 -1.06
C PHE A 228 8.69 -12.37 -1.51
N GLY A 229 7.77 -12.19 -2.45
CA GLY A 229 6.95 -13.26 -3.00
C GLY A 229 7.75 -14.30 -3.77
N ASP A 230 7.16 -15.47 -3.94
CA ASP A 230 7.73 -16.58 -4.70
C ASP A 230 7.90 -16.21 -6.20
N ASP A 231 9.14 -16.23 -6.66
CA ASP A 231 9.55 -15.94 -8.03
C ASP A 231 9.95 -17.20 -8.82
N GLU A 232 9.89 -18.39 -8.22
CA GLU A 232 10.34 -19.65 -8.84
C GLU A 232 9.58 -19.95 -10.13
N ILE A 233 8.27 -19.71 -10.15
CA ILE A 233 7.44 -19.94 -11.34
C ILE A 233 7.97 -19.13 -12.54
N TYR A 234 8.38 -17.89 -12.30
CA TYR A 234 8.88 -16.98 -13.34
C TYR A 234 10.28 -17.37 -13.79
N ILE A 235 11.16 -17.69 -12.84
CA ILE A 235 12.53 -18.17 -13.11
C ILE A 235 12.48 -19.47 -13.92
N ASN A 236 11.64 -20.42 -13.52
CA ASN A 236 11.49 -21.71 -14.19
C ASN A 236 10.95 -21.54 -15.61
N ALA A 237 9.94 -20.68 -15.79
CA ALA A 237 9.37 -20.41 -17.10
C ALA A 237 10.38 -19.69 -18.02
N TYR A 238 11.16 -18.74 -17.50
CA TYR A 238 12.26 -18.08 -18.23
C TYR A 238 13.33 -19.08 -18.67
N ASN A 239 13.75 -19.96 -17.76
CA ASN A 239 14.72 -21.01 -18.04
C ASN A 239 14.22 -22.01 -19.10
N GLN A 240 12.92 -22.29 -19.17
CA GLN A 240 12.35 -23.14 -20.22
C GLN A 240 12.46 -22.49 -21.61
N VAL A 241 12.15 -21.19 -21.71
CA VAL A 241 12.21 -20.46 -22.99
C VAL A 241 13.64 -20.29 -23.48
N ILE A 242 14.61 -20.08 -22.59
CA ILE A 242 16.03 -19.92 -22.97
C ILE A 242 16.73 -21.25 -23.24
N LYS A 243 16.23 -22.35 -22.69
CA LYS A 243 16.74 -23.69 -23.01
C LYS A 243 16.42 -24.10 -24.45
N ASP A 244 15.39 -23.55 -25.08
CA ASP A 244 15.21 -23.62 -26.53
C ASP A 244 16.34 -22.82 -27.18
N LYS A 245 17.29 -23.51 -27.82
CA LYS A 245 18.42 -22.85 -28.50
C LYS A 245 17.89 -22.06 -29.70
N ASN A 246 17.75 -20.74 -29.55
CA ASN A 246 17.13 -19.77 -30.47
C ASN A 246 15.60 -19.80 -30.50
N PRO A 247 14.92 -19.36 -29.44
CA PRO A 247 13.48 -19.15 -29.51
C PRO A 247 13.21 -18.00 -30.50
N SER A 248 12.21 -18.15 -31.37
CA SER A 248 11.78 -17.04 -32.23
C SER A 248 11.31 -15.84 -31.40
N GLU A 249 11.48 -14.62 -31.91
CA GLU A 249 11.01 -13.39 -31.23
C GLU A 249 9.55 -13.46 -30.81
N GLU A 250 8.68 -14.08 -31.63
CA GLU A 250 7.26 -14.22 -31.31
C GLU A 250 7.01 -15.08 -30.05
N VAL A 251 7.80 -16.15 -29.87
CA VAL A 251 7.72 -17.01 -28.68
C VAL A 251 8.16 -16.25 -27.43
N VAL A 252 9.25 -15.48 -27.54
CA VAL A 252 9.77 -14.64 -26.47
C VAL A 252 8.76 -13.56 -26.07
N GLN A 253 8.14 -12.88 -27.04
CA GLN A 253 7.11 -11.87 -26.78
C GLN A 253 5.86 -12.47 -26.14
N ARG A 254 5.37 -13.62 -26.63
CA ARG A 254 4.23 -14.32 -26.02
C ARG A 254 4.54 -14.74 -24.58
N PHE A 255 5.77 -15.21 -24.33
CA PHE A 255 6.23 -15.54 -22.99
C PHE A 255 6.18 -14.32 -22.06
N TYR A 256 6.84 -13.21 -22.41
CA TYR A 256 6.85 -12.00 -21.58
C TYR A 256 5.43 -11.49 -21.31
N LYS A 257 4.59 -11.48 -22.34
CA LYS A 257 3.18 -11.10 -22.19
C LYS A 257 2.44 -12.01 -21.21
N SER A 258 2.65 -13.33 -21.27
CA SER A 258 2.02 -14.28 -20.36
C SER A 258 2.49 -14.09 -18.92
N GLN A 259 3.79 -13.89 -18.70
CA GLN A 259 4.35 -13.71 -17.37
C GLN A 259 3.91 -12.38 -16.75
N TYR A 260 3.90 -11.31 -17.55
CA TYR A 260 3.34 -10.03 -17.16
C TYR A 260 1.86 -10.14 -16.76
N GLN A 261 1.05 -10.86 -17.55
CA GLN A 261 -0.35 -11.10 -17.21
C GLN A 261 -0.53 -11.88 -15.90
N SER A 262 0.34 -12.86 -15.62
CA SER A 262 0.35 -13.57 -14.34
C SER A 262 0.69 -12.64 -13.18
N LEU A 263 1.74 -11.82 -13.30
CA LEU A 263 2.12 -10.86 -12.26
C LEU A 263 0.96 -9.89 -11.98
N ILE A 264 0.40 -9.27 -13.03
CA ILE A 264 -0.71 -8.32 -12.88
C ILE A 264 -1.93 -8.98 -12.24
N LYS A 265 -2.24 -10.23 -12.59
CA LYS A 265 -3.34 -10.96 -11.96
C LYS A 265 -3.12 -11.09 -10.44
N GLU A 266 -1.91 -11.42 -10.03
CA GLU A 266 -1.58 -11.59 -8.62
C GLU A 266 -1.61 -10.26 -7.86
N LEU A 267 -1.06 -9.20 -8.46
CA LEU A 267 -1.14 -7.85 -7.90
C LEU A 267 -2.58 -7.35 -7.77
N ILE A 268 -3.46 -7.64 -8.75
CA ILE A 268 -4.88 -7.29 -8.64
C ILE A 268 -5.54 -8.04 -7.48
N MET A 269 -5.24 -9.32 -7.29
CA MET A 269 -5.78 -10.10 -6.17
C MET A 269 -5.35 -9.53 -4.83
N LEU A 270 -4.08 -9.16 -4.68
CA LEU A 270 -3.54 -8.56 -3.46
C LEU A 270 -4.10 -7.17 -3.20
N LEU A 271 -4.23 -6.33 -4.23
CA LEU A 271 -4.89 -5.03 -4.14
C LEU A 271 -6.34 -5.16 -3.65
N LEU A 272 -7.07 -6.18 -4.11
CA LEU A 272 -8.43 -6.45 -3.62
C LEU A 272 -8.42 -6.85 -2.14
N ILE A 273 -7.48 -7.70 -1.72
CA ILE A 273 -7.32 -8.09 -0.31
C ILE A 273 -7.04 -6.84 0.55
N ASP A 274 -6.10 -5.99 0.15
CA ASP A 274 -5.82 -4.73 0.82
C ASP A 274 -7.07 -3.85 0.92
N SER A 275 -7.87 -3.79 -0.15
CA SER A 275 -9.13 -3.05 -0.15
C SER A 275 -10.14 -3.61 0.86
N PHE A 276 -10.29 -4.94 0.96
CA PHE A 276 -11.22 -5.57 1.89
C PHE A 276 -10.75 -5.46 3.34
N GLN A 277 -9.44 -5.45 3.56
CA GLN A 277 -8.83 -5.28 4.88
C GLN A 277 -8.69 -3.80 5.31
N ASN A 278 -9.13 -2.86 4.47
CA ASN A 278 -8.97 -1.41 4.67
C ASN A 278 -7.50 -0.98 4.86
N LEU A 279 -6.57 -1.69 4.21
CA LEU A 279 -5.15 -1.35 4.19
C LEU A 279 -4.80 -0.31 3.12
N ILE A 280 -5.69 -0.11 2.13
CA ILE A 280 -5.57 1.01 1.18
C ILE A 280 -5.89 2.31 1.90
N ASP A 281 -4.83 3.03 2.29
CA ASP A 281 -4.95 4.33 2.92
C ASP A 281 -5.47 5.38 1.92
N LYS A 282 -6.38 6.25 2.39
CA LYS A 282 -6.98 7.28 1.54
C LYS A 282 -5.95 8.28 1.03
N ASN A 283 -4.94 8.60 1.84
CA ASN A 283 -3.88 9.54 1.45
C ASN A 283 -2.99 8.94 0.35
N LEU A 284 -2.77 7.61 0.34
CA LEU A 284 -2.06 6.95 -0.76
C LEU A 284 -2.77 7.19 -2.09
N LEU A 285 -4.08 6.96 -2.11
CA LEU A 285 -4.90 7.19 -3.30
C LEU A 285 -4.90 8.67 -3.73
N ILE A 286 -5.07 9.61 -2.79
CA ILE A 286 -5.06 11.05 -3.06
C ILE A 286 -3.70 11.50 -3.63
N ASN A 287 -2.59 11.05 -3.04
CA ASN A 287 -1.24 11.39 -3.49
C ASN A 287 -0.96 10.90 -4.92
N GLN A 288 -1.57 9.79 -5.32
CA GLN A 288 -1.48 9.26 -6.69
C GLN A 288 -2.53 9.83 -7.65
N GLY A 289 -3.36 10.76 -7.20
CA GLY A 289 -4.48 11.28 -8.01
C GLY A 289 -5.52 10.21 -8.37
N ILE A 290 -5.51 9.07 -7.68
CA ILE A 290 -6.46 7.98 -7.90
C ILE A 290 -7.71 8.27 -7.09
N ASN A 291 -8.83 8.39 -7.79
CA ASN A 291 -10.08 8.78 -7.14
C ASN A 291 -11.23 7.79 -7.33
N ILE A 292 -11.02 6.72 -8.10
CA ILE A 292 -11.95 5.63 -8.28
C ILE A 292 -11.17 4.34 -8.50
N ILE A 293 -11.58 3.28 -7.83
CA ILE A 293 -11.12 1.91 -8.10
C ILE A 293 -12.35 1.09 -8.43
N LEU A 294 -12.36 0.43 -9.58
CA LEU A 294 -13.45 -0.45 -9.98
C LEU A 294 -12.93 -1.87 -10.14
N ALA A 295 -13.39 -2.76 -9.27
CA ALA A 295 -13.16 -4.19 -9.39
C ALA A 295 -14.35 -4.88 -10.07
N ARG A 296 -14.08 -5.65 -11.12
CA ARG A 296 -15.07 -6.53 -11.76
C ARG A 296 -14.65 -7.98 -11.55
N ILE A 297 -15.42 -8.71 -10.76
CA ILE A 297 -15.14 -10.10 -10.41
C ILE A 297 -16.10 -10.98 -11.19
N ASN A 298 -15.56 -11.88 -12.01
CA ASN A 298 -16.33 -12.89 -12.73
C ASN A 298 -15.80 -14.28 -12.36
N LEU A 299 -16.44 -14.91 -11.38
CA LEU A 299 -16.08 -16.24 -10.91
C LEU A 299 -16.94 -17.28 -11.62
N LYS A 300 -16.29 -18.23 -12.29
CA LYS A 300 -16.96 -19.40 -12.88
C LYS A 300 -16.39 -20.66 -12.24
N LEU A 301 -17.26 -21.45 -11.61
CA LEU A 301 -16.90 -22.73 -11.01
C LEU A 301 -17.40 -23.84 -11.93
N GLY A 302 -16.53 -24.76 -12.32
CA GLY A 302 -16.85 -25.88 -13.19
C GLY A 302 -16.44 -27.21 -12.59
N SER A 303 -17.00 -28.28 -13.13
CA SER A 303 -16.59 -29.67 -12.90
C SER A 303 -16.56 -30.39 -14.25
N GLU A 304 -16.12 -31.66 -14.27
CA GLU A 304 -16.22 -32.52 -15.45
C GLU A 304 -17.66 -32.61 -16.01
N LYS A 305 -18.68 -32.43 -15.16
CA LYS A 305 -20.10 -32.41 -15.54
C LYS A 305 -20.59 -31.03 -16.04
N GLY A 306 -19.70 -30.08 -16.24
CA GLY A 306 -20.01 -28.72 -16.70
C GLY A 306 -19.99 -27.65 -15.61
N LEU A 307 -20.53 -26.48 -15.93
CA LEU A 307 -20.57 -25.28 -15.07
C LEU A 307 -21.44 -25.52 -13.83
N LYS A 308 -20.87 -25.28 -12.65
CA LYS A 308 -21.53 -25.38 -11.35
C LYS A 308 -22.04 -24.04 -10.83
N ALA A 309 -21.29 -22.96 -11.06
CA ALA A 309 -21.70 -21.62 -10.68
C ALA A 309 -21.08 -20.56 -11.61
N SER A 310 -21.78 -19.45 -11.79
CA SER A 310 -21.23 -18.24 -12.38
C SER A 310 -21.68 -17.04 -11.54
N ILE A 311 -20.72 -16.39 -10.89
CA ILE A 311 -20.93 -15.22 -10.05
C ILE A 311 -20.29 -14.03 -10.78
N LYS A 312 -21.08 -12.99 -11.01
CA LYS A 312 -20.59 -11.70 -11.51
C LYS A 312 -20.84 -10.65 -10.45
N SER A 313 -19.76 -10.04 -9.95
CA SER A 313 -19.83 -8.94 -8.99
C SER A 313 -19.08 -7.72 -9.53
N LYS A 314 -19.54 -6.55 -9.14
CA LYS A 314 -18.87 -5.27 -9.39
C LYS A 314 -18.73 -4.58 -8.04
N ILE A 315 -17.50 -4.32 -7.64
CA ILE A 315 -17.18 -3.67 -6.37
C ILE A 315 -16.48 -2.36 -6.72
N PRO A 316 -17.23 -1.25 -6.78
CA PRO A 316 -16.63 0.05 -6.95
C PRO A 316 -16.28 0.65 -5.58
N LEU A 317 -15.04 1.12 -5.44
CA LEU A 317 -14.58 1.96 -4.35
C LEU A 317 -14.44 3.39 -4.85
N PHE A 318 -15.04 4.34 -4.14
CA PHE A 318 -15.04 5.76 -4.50
C PHE A 318 -14.33 6.57 -3.44
N LEU A 319 -13.45 7.48 -3.89
CA LEU A 319 -12.98 8.57 -3.05
C LEU A 319 -13.55 9.89 -3.54
N LEU A 320 -14.44 10.45 -2.73
CA LEU A 320 -14.91 11.82 -2.90
C LEU A 320 -13.95 12.76 -2.16
N ARG A 321 -13.37 13.71 -2.88
CA ARG A 321 -12.67 14.82 -2.25
C ARG A 321 -13.73 15.79 -1.73
N ALA A 322 -13.69 16.10 -0.44
CA ALA A 322 -14.47 17.18 0.14
C ALA A 322 -14.16 18.48 -0.61
N ALA A 323 -15.18 19.27 -0.96
CA ALA A 323 -14.94 20.56 -1.58
C ALA A 323 -14.19 21.48 -0.58
N PRO A 324 -13.31 22.39 -1.04
CA PRO A 324 -12.69 23.37 -0.16
C PRO A 324 -13.77 24.14 0.62
N GLY A 325 -13.67 24.15 1.96
CA GLY A 325 -14.65 24.82 2.83
C GLY A 325 -15.84 23.96 3.29
N THR A 326 -15.87 22.66 3.00
CA THR A 326 -16.85 21.75 3.62
C THR A 326 -16.23 21.04 4.83
N ASP A 327 -16.76 21.31 6.03
CA ASP A 327 -16.40 20.65 7.30
C ASP A 327 -16.93 19.21 7.34
N ILE A 328 -16.36 18.30 6.54
CA ILE A 328 -16.72 16.88 6.58
C ILE A 328 -15.82 16.16 7.59
N LYS A 329 -16.39 15.66 8.69
CA LYS A 329 -15.65 14.97 9.75
C LYS A 329 -15.52 13.46 9.48
N LYS A 330 -14.45 12.85 10.02
CA LYS A 330 -14.20 11.40 9.96
C LYS A 330 -15.38 10.64 10.59
N GLY A 331 -16.05 9.78 9.81
CA GLY A 331 -17.19 8.97 10.26
C GLY A 331 -18.57 9.53 9.89
N GLU A 332 -18.64 10.72 9.30
CA GLU A 332 -19.89 11.23 8.74
C GLU A 332 -20.23 10.47 7.45
N TRP A 333 -21.46 9.94 7.40
CA TRP A 333 -22.06 9.48 6.15
C TRP A 333 -22.32 10.70 5.28
N VAL A 334 -21.31 11.11 4.51
CA VAL A 334 -21.58 11.95 3.34
C VAL A 334 -22.35 11.07 2.36
N SER A 335 -23.68 11.15 2.42
CA SER A 335 -24.40 11.16 1.15
C SER A 335 -23.69 12.22 0.32
N ALA A 336 -23.28 11.91 -0.90
CA ALA A 336 -22.91 12.96 -1.83
C ALA A 336 -24.15 13.86 -2.00
N SER A 337 -24.34 14.84 -1.11
CA SER A 337 -25.45 15.78 -1.10
C SER A 337 -25.03 17.08 -1.77
N ASN A 338 -23.73 17.36 -1.81
CA ASN A 338 -23.18 18.39 -2.68
C ASN A 338 -23.24 17.90 -4.13
N ILE A 339 -23.99 18.64 -4.94
CA ILE A 339 -24.25 18.27 -6.33
C ILE A 339 -22.99 18.26 -7.20
N ASN A 340 -22.00 19.10 -6.87
CA ASN A 340 -20.73 19.15 -7.57
C ASN A 340 -19.93 17.87 -7.33
N SER A 341 -19.98 17.33 -6.11
CA SER A 341 -19.34 16.04 -5.81
C SER A 341 -20.00 14.90 -6.58
N ILE A 342 -21.33 14.91 -6.77
CA ILE A 342 -22.02 13.92 -7.60
C ILE A 342 -21.61 14.06 -9.08
N LEU A 343 -21.54 15.29 -9.59
CA LEU A 343 -21.08 15.58 -10.95
C LEU A 343 -19.67 15.05 -11.20
N ASP A 344 -18.76 15.26 -10.24
CA ASP A 344 -17.39 14.76 -10.30
C ASP A 344 -17.31 13.23 -10.33
N VAL A 345 -18.16 12.53 -9.58
CA VAL A 345 -18.26 11.05 -9.65
C VAL A 345 -18.72 10.62 -11.03
N GLY A 346 -19.73 11.30 -11.60
CA GLY A 346 -20.18 11.05 -12.97
C GLY A 346 -19.06 11.21 -13.98
N ASN A 347 -18.27 12.27 -13.88
CA ASN A 347 -17.12 12.55 -14.74
C ASN A 347 -16.03 11.48 -14.63
N ARG A 348 -15.78 10.97 -13.42
CA ARG A 348 -14.82 9.89 -13.20
C ARG A 348 -15.27 8.58 -13.82
N PHE A 349 -16.55 8.24 -13.68
CA PHE A 349 -17.13 7.09 -14.37
C PHE A 349 -17.08 7.22 -15.89
N LEU A 350 -17.34 8.41 -16.43
CA LEU A 350 -17.15 8.69 -17.85
C LEU A 350 -15.70 8.45 -18.28
N GLY A 351 -14.73 8.91 -17.47
CA GLY A 351 -13.30 8.72 -17.71
C GLY A 351 -12.87 7.25 -17.76
N ILE A 352 -13.46 6.38 -16.93
CA ILE A 352 -13.21 4.93 -16.95
C ILE A 352 -14.21 4.15 -17.82
N GLU A 353 -14.95 4.85 -18.68
CA GLU A 353 -15.93 4.28 -19.63
C GLU A 353 -17.08 3.47 -19.00
N GLU A 354 -17.40 3.73 -17.73
CA GLU A 354 -18.55 3.19 -17.03
C GLU A 354 -19.82 4.00 -17.30
N TYR A 355 -20.24 4.02 -18.56
CA TYR A 355 -21.31 4.88 -19.06
C TYR A 355 -22.63 4.79 -18.27
N ASN A 356 -23.05 3.59 -17.87
CA ASN A 356 -24.29 3.41 -17.10
C ASN A 356 -24.21 4.04 -15.71
N TYR A 357 -23.05 3.95 -15.06
CA TYR A 357 -22.82 4.58 -13.77
C TYR A 357 -22.72 6.10 -13.91
N ALA A 358 -21.99 6.60 -14.93
CA ALA A 358 -21.91 8.02 -15.24
C ALA A 358 -23.30 8.64 -15.43
N ILE A 359 -24.15 8.03 -16.28
CA ILE A 359 -25.54 8.48 -16.52
C ILE A 359 -26.33 8.53 -15.21
N ARG A 360 -26.22 7.51 -14.36
CA ARG A 360 -26.95 7.46 -13.09
C ARG A 360 -26.58 8.63 -12.18
N GLU A 361 -25.29 8.97 -12.09
CA GLU A 361 -24.86 10.11 -11.27
C GLU A 361 -25.24 11.45 -11.92
N TYR A 362 -25.10 11.59 -13.24
CA TYR A 362 -25.56 12.80 -13.95
C TYR A 362 -27.05 13.06 -13.79
N LYS A 363 -27.90 12.04 -13.80
CA LYS A 363 -29.35 12.20 -13.58
C LYS A 363 -29.67 12.81 -12.22
N LYS A 364 -28.98 12.37 -11.15
CA LYS A 364 -29.11 12.99 -9.83
C LYS A 364 -28.74 14.47 -9.85
N VAL A 365 -27.70 14.85 -10.62
CA VAL A 365 -27.30 16.26 -10.81
C VAL A 365 -28.36 17.07 -11.56
N ILE A 366 -28.95 16.49 -12.62
CA ILE A 366 -29.95 17.14 -13.47
C ILE A 366 -31.26 17.42 -12.72
N GLU A 367 -31.60 16.55 -11.78
CA GLU A 367 -32.76 16.68 -10.89
C GLU A 367 -32.59 17.78 -9.83
N SER A 368 -31.40 18.35 -9.67
CA SER A 368 -31.15 19.46 -8.74
C SER A 368 -31.59 20.83 -9.27
N ASN A 369 -31.67 21.79 -8.34
CA ASN A 369 -31.95 23.19 -8.65
C ASN A 369 -30.70 24.00 -9.05
N GLU A 370 -29.50 23.42 -8.98
CA GLU A 370 -28.26 24.13 -9.30
C GLU A 370 -28.03 24.18 -10.81
N LYS A 371 -28.10 25.39 -11.39
CA LYS A 371 -28.10 25.59 -12.85
C LYS A 371 -26.80 25.17 -13.53
N ILE A 372 -25.65 25.59 -12.99
CA ILE A 372 -24.34 25.31 -13.61
C ILE A 372 -24.02 23.81 -13.59
N PRO A 373 -24.06 23.11 -12.43
CA PRO A 373 -23.79 21.67 -12.38
C PRO A 373 -24.76 20.86 -13.25
N LYS A 374 -26.03 21.29 -13.31
CA LYS A 374 -27.03 20.72 -14.23
C LYS A 374 -26.63 20.84 -15.69
N ILE A 375 -26.17 22.01 -16.15
CA ILE A 375 -25.69 22.20 -17.52
C ILE A 375 -24.53 21.25 -17.83
N HIS A 376 -23.52 21.19 -16.94
CA HIS A 376 -22.39 20.27 -17.10
C HIS A 376 -22.85 18.81 -17.17
N ALA A 377 -23.75 18.39 -16.27
CA ALA A 377 -24.27 17.02 -16.26
C ALA A 377 -25.02 16.68 -17.55
N MET A 378 -25.83 17.59 -18.10
CA MET A 378 -26.57 17.36 -19.36
C MET A 378 -25.64 17.28 -20.57
N ILE A 379 -24.62 18.14 -20.64
CA ILE A 379 -23.61 18.07 -21.70
C ILE A 379 -22.83 16.75 -21.60
N ASN A 380 -22.41 16.36 -20.40
CA ASN A 380 -21.64 15.12 -20.20
C ASN A 380 -22.50 13.87 -20.40
N GLU A 381 -23.76 13.86 -19.96
CA GLU A 381 -24.71 12.77 -20.26
C GLU A 381 -24.94 12.63 -21.77
N SER A 382 -25.04 13.74 -22.51
CA SER A 382 -25.16 13.69 -23.98
C SER A 382 -23.90 13.11 -24.64
N CYS A 383 -22.70 13.42 -24.13
CA CYS A 383 -21.45 12.81 -24.57
C CYS A 383 -21.46 11.29 -24.33
N VAL A 384 -21.95 10.85 -23.16
CA VAL A 384 -22.10 9.42 -22.86
C VAL A 384 -23.03 8.73 -23.87
N TYR A 385 -24.19 9.33 -24.18
CA TYR A 385 -25.11 8.76 -25.18
C TYR A 385 -24.53 8.74 -26.60
N ILE A 386 -23.72 9.73 -26.98
CA ILE A 386 -22.96 9.73 -28.25
C ILE A 386 -22.01 8.52 -28.30
N ARG A 387 -21.23 8.28 -27.24
CA ARG A 387 -20.30 7.14 -27.15
C ARG A 387 -21.03 5.79 -27.20
N LEU A 388 -22.24 5.72 -26.66
CA LEU A 388 -23.12 4.54 -26.75
C LEU A 388 -23.84 4.40 -28.11
N GLY A 389 -23.63 5.32 -29.07
CA GLY A 389 -24.31 5.32 -30.37
C GLY A 389 -25.81 5.65 -30.30
N ASN A 390 -26.28 6.17 -29.17
CA ASN A 390 -27.67 6.56 -28.94
C ASN A 390 -27.89 8.05 -29.22
N PHE A 391 -27.73 8.42 -30.49
CA PHE A 391 -27.80 9.82 -30.93
C PHE A 391 -29.16 10.48 -30.68
N ASN A 392 -30.26 9.72 -30.65
CA ASN A 392 -31.58 10.26 -30.33
C ASN A 392 -31.65 10.74 -28.88
N LYS A 393 -31.21 9.91 -27.91
CA LYS A 393 -31.15 10.33 -26.51
C LYS A 393 -30.18 11.48 -26.28
N ALA A 394 -29.01 11.44 -26.92
CA ALA A 394 -28.06 12.54 -26.86
C ALA A 394 -28.68 13.88 -27.33
N LYS A 395 -29.45 13.83 -28.44
CA LYS A 395 -30.17 14.99 -28.97
C LYS A 395 -31.24 15.46 -27.99
N GLU A 396 -32.06 14.56 -27.46
CA GLU A 396 -33.09 14.87 -26.47
C GLU A 396 -32.52 15.59 -25.24
N THR A 397 -31.41 15.08 -24.68
CA THR A 397 -30.73 15.70 -23.54
C THR A 397 -30.28 17.13 -23.86
N LEU A 398 -29.65 17.37 -25.02
CA LEU A 398 -29.20 18.72 -25.39
C LEU A 398 -30.33 19.67 -25.83
N ASP A 399 -31.42 19.14 -26.38
CA ASP A 399 -32.57 19.96 -26.78
C ASP A 399 -33.25 20.60 -25.57
N VAL A 400 -33.19 19.98 -24.40
CA VAL A 400 -33.69 20.60 -23.16
C VAL A 400 -32.90 21.87 -22.82
N LEU A 401 -31.56 21.83 -22.91
CA LEU A 401 -30.72 23.01 -22.67
C LEU A 401 -31.04 24.16 -23.63
N LYS A 402 -31.32 23.84 -24.90
CA LYS A 402 -31.67 24.84 -25.93
C LYS A 402 -33.05 25.46 -25.71
N LYS A 403 -34.01 24.69 -25.19
CA LYS A 403 -35.39 25.13 -24.96
C LYS A 403 -35.53 25.99 -23.69
N ASP A 404 -34.62 25.84 -22.74
CA ASP A 404 -34.55 26.67 -21.55
C ASP A 404 -33.70 27.92 -21.83
N ASN A 405 -34.36 29.06 -22.04
CA ASN A 405 -33.70 30.32 -22.36
C ASN A 405 -32.64 30.73 -21.33
N ILE A 406 -32.85 30.42 -20.04
CA ILE A 406 -31.93 30.81 -18.98
C ILE A 406 -30.67 29.94 -19.04
N LEU A 407 -30.84 28.62 -19.15
CA LEU A 407 -29.69 27.71 -19.23
C LEU A 407 -28.90 27.93 -20.53
N PHE A 408 -29.57 28.22 -21.64
CA PHE A 408 -28.89 28.45 -22.92
C PHE A 408 -28.06 29.73 -22.93
N GLU A 409 -28.55 30.81 -22.28
CA GLU A 409 -27.76 32.03 -22.12
C GLU A 409 -26.53 31.81 -21.22
N ILE A 410 -26.64 30.99 -20.16
CA ILE A 410 -25.46 30.59 -19.37
C ILE A 410 -24.43 29.86 -20.25
N ILE A 411 -24.87 28.91 -21.07
CA ILE A 411 -23.98 28.16 -21.97
C ILE A 411 -23.28 29.11 -22.96
N LYS A 412 -24.00 30.05 -23.59
CA LYS A 412 -23.39 30.99 -24.54
C LYS A 412 -22.33 31.90 -23.93
N ASN A 413 -22.53 32.27 -22.67
CA ASN A 413 -21.62 33.17 -21.96
C ASN A 413 -20.40 32.46 -21.37
N ASP A 414 -20.34 31.12 -21.46
CA ASP A 414 -19.19 30.30 -21.08
C ASP A 414 -18.63 29.58 -22.31
N GLN A 415 -17.45 30.02 -22.77
CA GLN A 415 -16.83 29.52 -23.98
C GLN A 415 -16.60 28.00 -23.95
N VAL A 416 -16.19 27.44 -22.81
CA VAL A 416 -15.89 26.01 -22.67
C VAL A 416 -17.16 25.18 -22.78
N LEU A 417 -18.24 25.62 -22.13
CA LEU A 417 -19.53 24.96 -22.20
C LEU A 417 -20.15 25.06 -23.60
N PHE A 418 -20.03 26.23 -24.25
CA PHE A 418 -20.55 26.43 -25.59
C PHE A 418 -19.84 25.53 -26.62
N ASP A 419 -18.52 25.44 -26.56
CA ASP A 419 -17.74 24.59 -27.45
C ASP A 419 -18.07 23.11 -27.24
N ALA A 420 -18.18 22.66 -25.99
CA ALA A 420 -18.60 21.28 -25.67
C ALA A 420 -20.00 20.97 -26.21
N TYR A 421 -20.95 21.90 -26.05
CA TYR A 421 -22.30 21.78 -26.58
C TYR A 421 -22.31 21.67 -28.12
N LEU A 422 -21.56 22.53 -28.81
CA LEU A 422 -21.48 22.52 -30.28
C LEU A 422 -20.80 21.25 -30.81
N ASN A 423 -19.74 20.79 -30.15
CA ASN A 423 -19.06 19.55 -30.52
C ASN A 423 -20.01 18.35 -30.41
N ASN A 424 -20.75 18.23 -29.31
CA ASN A 424 -21.72 17.15 -29.15
C ASN A 424 -22.83 17.25 -30.22
N ARG A 425 -23.34 18.44 -30.53
CA ARG A 425 -24.32 18.65 -31.62
C ARG A 425 -23.79 18.18 -32.99
N LYS A 426 -22.53 18.49 -33.29
CA LYS A 426 -21.88 18.09 -34.54
C LYS A 426 -21.79 16.57 -34.65
N GLU A 427 -21.35 15.90 -33.59
CA GLU A 427 -21.25 14.43 -33.55
C GLU A 427 -22.62 13.74 -33.61
N ILE A 428 -23.64 14.30 -32.93
CA ILE A 428 -25.03 13.82 -33.05
C ILE A 428 -25.52 13.90 -34.50
N LYS A 429 -25.28 15.03 -35.18
CA LYS A 429 -25.69 15.19 -36.58
C LYS A 429 -25.02 14.18 -37.51
N LYS A 430 -23.70 13.97 -37.35
CA LYS A 430 -22.98 12.94 -38.10
C LYS A 430 -23.55 11.55 -37.84
N GLY A 431 -23.77 11.20 -36.57
CA GLY A 431 -24.27 9.89 -36.15
C GLY A 431 -25.69 9.59 -36.62
N LEU A 432 -26.56 10.60 -36.68
CA LEU A 432 -27.92 10.46 -37.21
C LEU A 432 -27.96 10.34 -38.74
N ASN A 433 -27.01 10.96 -39.45
CA ASN A 433 -26.94 10.90 -40.92
C ASN A 433 -26.28 9.61 -41.44
N ASN A 434 -25.55 8.89 -40.59
CA ASN A 434 -24.84 7.65 -40.93
C ASN A 434 -25.63 6.37 -40.56
N LYS A 435 -26.87 6.50 -40.07
CA LYS A 435 -27.83 5.41 -39.87
C LYS A 435 -28.92 5.50 -40.91
#